data_AF-A0A9W4RPP8-F1
#
_entry.id   AF-A0A9W4RPP8-F1
#
_cell.length_a   1.000
_cell.length_b   1.000
_cell.length_c   1.000
_cell.angle_alpha   90.00
_cell.angle_beta   90.00
_cell.angle_gamma   90.00
#
_symmetry.space_group_name_H-M   'P 1'
#
loop_
_entity.id
_entity.type
_entity.pdbx_description
1 polymer ?
#
loop_
_entity_poly.entity_id
_entity_poly.type
_entity_poly.pdbx_seq_one_letter_code
_entity_poly.pdbx_strand_id
1 'polypeptide(L)' 'MGQVEQNVANRYLKKASLQRLLERLFPEQTEFNIEMRDDVWHFKAPKEVDSAEIE' A
#
# COMPACT_ATOMS: atom_id res chain seq x y z
N MET A 1 3.38 4.74 -17.77
CA MET A 1 3.08 5.12 -16.38
C MET A 1 2.46 3.90 -15.70
N GLY A 2 3.27 2.99 -15.17
CA GLY A 2 2.79 1.72 -14.62
C GLY A 2 2.64 1.83 -13.11
N GLN A 3 1.46 1.57 -12.58
CA GLN A 3 1.32 1.27 -11.15
C GLN A 3 1.79 -0.17 -10.93
N VAL A 4 2.60 -0.37 -9.90
CA VAL A 4 3.05 -1.68 -9.42
C VAL A 4 2.06 -2.19 -8.40
N GLU A 5 1.55 -3.40 -8.61
CA GLU A 5 0.74 -4.09 -7.61
C GLU A 5 1.65 -4.70 -6.54
N GLN A 6 1.35 -4.40 -5.29
CA GLN A 6 2.08 -4.88 -4.13
C GLN A 6 1.13 -5.47 -3.12
N ASN A 7 1.66 -6.37 -2.30
CA ASN A 7 0.91 -7.03 -1.27
C ASN A 7 1.72 -7.08 0.02
N VAL A 8 1.05 -6.89 1.15
CA VAL A 8 1.66 -6.93 2.48
C VAL A 8 0.84 -7.82 3.40
N ALA A 9 1.49 -8.88 3.88
CA ALA A 9 0.93 -9.80 4.85
C ALA A 9 1.21 -9.27 6.26
N ASN A 10 0.55 -8.17 6.63
CA ASN A 10 0.68 -7.61 7.97
C ASN A 10 -0.71 -7.52 8.64
N ARG A 11 -0.97 -8.46 9.56
CA ARG A 11 -2.21 -8.57 10.33
C ARG A 11 -2.49 -7.34 11.21
N TYR A 12 -1.46 -6.59 11.59
CA TYR A 12 -1.59 -5.37 12.40
C TYR A 12 -1.75 -4.11 11.55
N LEU A 13 -1.50 -4.20 10.24
CA LEU A 13 -1.63 -3.08 9.33
C LEU A 13 -3.11 -2.78 9.09
N LYS A 14 -3.48 -1.51 9.33
CA LYS A 14 -4.81 -1.00 9.03
C LYS A 14 -4.78 -0.29 7.68
N LYS A 15 -5.87 -0.42 6.92
CA LYS A 15 -6.09 0.33 5.66
C LYS A 15 -5.74 1.81 5.78
N ALA A 16 -6.19 2.45 6.86
CA ALA A 16 -5.95 3.88 7.09
C ALA A 16 -4.46 4.23 7.28
N SER A 17 -3.69 3.35 7.95
CA SER A 17 -2.25 3.55 8.12
C SER A 17 -1.51 3.35 6.80
N LEU A 18 -1.85 2.29 6.07
CA LEU A 18 -1.31 2.00 4.74
C LEU A 18 -1.61 3.15 3.77
N GLN A 19 -2.85 3.62 3.73
CA GLN A 19 -3.25 4.73 2.88
C GLN A 19 -2.46 6.01 3.21
N ARG A 20 -2.36 6.39 4.49
CA ARG A 20 -1.57 7.56 4.89
C ARG A 20 -0.10 7.45 4.50
N LEU A 21 0.47 6.25 4.61
CA LEU A 21 1.87 6.01 4.26
C LEU A 21 2.07 6.12 2.75
N LEU A 22 1.16 5.54 1.96
CA LEU A 22 1.15 5.64 0.52
C LEU A 22 0.94 7.09 0.05
N GLU A 23 -0.01 7.84 0.63
CA GLU A 23 -0.23 9.26 0.35
C GLU A 23 1.02 10.11 0.69
N ARG A 24 1.77 9.74 1.73
CA ARG A 24 3.02 10.41 2.11
C ARG A 24 4.18 10.09 1.16
N LEU A 25 4.27 8.84 0.69
CA LEU A 25 5.29 8.40 -0.25
C LEU A 25 5.02 8.87 -1.68
N PHE A 26 3.75 8.99 -2.04
CA PHE A 26 3.28 9.36 -3.37
C PHE A 26 2.20 10.44 -3.27
N PRO A 27 2.57 11.69 -2.96
CA PRO A 27 1.61 12.80 -2.88
C PRO A 27 0.89 13.06 -4.21
N GLU A 28 1.45 12.63 -5.34
CA GLU A 28 0.85 12.74 -6.68
C GLU A 28 -0.18 11.63 -6.99
N GLN A 29 -0.28 10.60 -6.15
CA GLN A 29 -1.24 9.52 -6.31
C GLN A 29 -2.12 9.41 -5.07
N THR A 30 -3.43 9.51 -5.27
CA THR A 30 -4.43 9.35 -4.19
C THR A 30 -5.16 8.01 -4.28
N GLU A 31 -5.01 7.29 -5.40
CA GLU A 31 -5.77 6.09 -5.70
C GLU A 31 -4.89 4.85 -5.72
N PHE A 32 -4.81 4.20 -4.55
CA PHE A 32 -3.96 3.04 -4.33
C PHE A 32 -4.68 1.69 -4.43
N ASN A 33 -5.97 1.67 -4.79
CA ASN A 33 -6.76 0.43 -4.94
C ASN A 33 -6.52 -0.59 -3.80
N ILE A 34 -6.58 -0.12 -2.55
CA ILE A 34 -6.28 -0.94 -1.37
C ILE A 34 -7.43 -1.90 -1.10
N GLU A 35 -7.16 -3.19 -1.17
CA GLU A 35 -8.07 -4.29 -0.90
C GLU A 35 -7.42 -5.36 -0.02
N MET A 36 -8.22 -6.10 0.75
CA MET A 36 -7.71 -7.22 1.55
C MET A 36 -8.17 -8.53 0.90
N ARG A 37 -7.23 -9.41 0.58
CA ARG A 37 -7.48 -10.77 0.08
C ARG A 37 -6.69 -11.75 0.94
N ASP A 38 -7.35 -12.78 1.47
CA ASP A 38 -6.69 -13.85 2.24
C ASP A 38 -5.80 -13.36 3.42
N ASP A 39 -6.26 -12.38 4.22
CA ASP A 39 -5.50 -11.75 5.32
C ASP A 39 -4.27 -10.93 4.84
N VAL A 40 -4.13 -10.72 3.52
CA VAL A 40 -3.07 -9.95 2.88
C VAL A 40 -3.66 -8.67 2.28
N TRP A 41 -3.03 -7.53 2.53
CA TRP A 41 -3.40 -6.27 1.91
C TRP A 41 -2.78 -6.16 0.53
N HIS A 42 -3.58 -6.05 -0.52
CA HIS A 42 -3.17 -5.73 -1.88
C HIS A 42 -3.41 -4.25 -2.17
N PHE A 43 -2.46 -3.59 -2.81
CA PHE A 43 -2.57 -2.20 -3.23
C PHE A 43 -1.72 -1.95 -4.46
N LYS A 44 -2.02 -0.87 -5.19
CA LYS A 44 -1.30 -0.43 -6.37
C LYS A 44 -0.60 0.88 -6.05
N ALA A 45 0.71 0.94 -6.30
CA ALA A 45 1.52 2.13 -6.04
C ALA A 45 2.41 2.46 -7.25
N PRO A 46 2.84 3.71 -7.46
CA PRO A 46 3.70 4.07 -8.59
C PRO A 46 5.10 3.44 -8.52
N LYS A 47 5.58 3.14 -7.31
CA LYS A 47 6.88 2.50 -7.05
C LYS A 47 6.70 1.39 -6.01
N GLU A 48 7.65 0.46 -5.98
CA GLU A 48 7.73 -0.54 -4.91
C GLU A 48 7.91 0.16 -3.55
N VAL A 49 7.13 -0.25 -2.56
CA VAL A 49 7.14 0.30 -1.21
C VAL A 49 7.71 -0.79 -0.34
N ASP A 50 8.87 -0.51 0.24
CA ASP A 50 9.55 -1.48 1.09
C ASP A 50 8.64 -1.82 2.28
N SER A 51 8.42 -3.12 2.49
CA SER A 51 7.59 -3.61 3.60
C SER A 51 8.14 -3.24 4.97
N ALA A 52 9.44 -2.92 5.10
CA ALA A 52 10.04 -2.43 6.35
C ALA A 52 9.67 -0.97 6.65
N GLU A 53 9.25 -0.19 5.65
CA GLU A 53 8.65 1.14 5.90
C GLU A 53 7.20 1.01 6.39
N ILE A 54 6.57 -0.14 6.17
CA ILE A 54 5.20 -0.48 6.59
C ILE A 54 5.26 -1.32 7.89
N GLU A 55 5.92 -0.78 8.91
CA GLU A 55 5.98 -1.34 10.28
C GLU A 55 4.97 -0.67 11.22
#